data_AF-A0A2T0AZL6-F1
#
_entry.id   AF-A0A2T0AZL6-F1
#
_cell.length_a   1.000
_cell.length_b   1.000
_cell.length_c   1.000
_cell.angle_alpha   90.00
_cell.angle_beta   90.00
_cell.angle_gamma   90.00
#
_symmetry.space_group_name_H-M   'P 1'
#
loop_
_entity.id
_entity.type
_entity.pdbx_description
1 polymer ?
#
loop_
_entity_poly.entity_id
_entity_poly.type
_entity_poly.pdbx_seq_one_letter_code
_entity_poly.pdbx_strand_id
1 'polypeptide(L)'
;MNKQTYIILVNYNGYKDTIECIKSLKNLKYNNYKIIIVDNASSDNSINELNQYVSKNIILLKSDKNIGFSGGNNIGIRYAIDNGAEYIMLLNNDTEVEPNFLEYMINAAESDKKCFKFIYEQYKIFSYKYIKNNYFKLGFGK
;
A
#
# COMPACT_ATOMS: atom_id res chain seq x y z
N MET A 1 11.49 -0.11 16.63
CA MET A 1 11.96 1.14 15.98
C MET A 1 10.79 1.77 15.24
N ASN A 2 10.65 3.10 15.26
CA ASN A 2 9.49 3.79 14.67
C ASN A 2 9.79 4.30 13.25
N LYS A 3 9.85 3.38 12.29
CA LYS A 3 10.17 3.59 10.87
C LYS A 3 9.03 4.26 10.09
N GLN A 4 9.35 5.22 9.22
CA GLN A 4 8.32 5.84 8.38
C GLN A 4 7.85 4.84 7.31
N THR A 5 6.61 4.36 7.44
CA THR A 5 6.06 3.34 6.53
C THR A 5 4.94 3.90 5.67
N TYR A 6 4.92 3.55 4.39
CA TYR A 6 3.83 3.88 3.48
C TYR A 6 3.11 2.60 3.04
N ILE A 7 1.79 2.57 3.18
CA ILE A 7 0.95 1.45 2.78
C ILE A 7 0.22 1.86 1.50
N ILE A 8 0.43 1.11 0.43
CA ILE A 8 -0.16 1.38 -0.88
C ILE A 8 -1.34 0.46 -1.10
N LEU A 9 -2.50 1.07 -1.38
CA LEU A 9 -3.72 0.41 -1.78
C LEU A 9 -4.02 0.82 -3.22
N VAL A 10 -4.23 -0.14 -4.12
CA VAL A 10 -4.69 0.14 -5.48
C VAL A 10 -6.19 -0.12 -5.53
N ASN A 11 -6.97 0.91 -5.87
CA ASN A 11 -8.41 0.82 -6.06
C ASN A 11 -8.78 0.83 -7.54
N TYR A 12 -9.73 -0.02 -7.94
CA TYR A 12 -10.39 0.05 -9.25
C TYR A 12 -11.83 -0.46 -9.13
N ASN A 13 -12.81 0.44 -9.23
CA ASN A 13 -14.25 0.12 -9.14
C ASN A 13 -14.65 -0.67 -7.87
N GLY A 14 -14.00 -0.39 -6.73
CA GLY A 14 -14.10 -1.20 -5.51
C GLY A 14 -13.90 -0.38 -4.23
N TYR A 15 -14.40 0.86 -4.19
CA TYR A 15 -14.14 1.77 -3.08
C TYR A 15 -14.66 1.26 -1.73
N LYS A 16 -15.71 0.42 -1.71
CA LYS A 16 -16.27 -0.12 -0.46
C LYS A 16 -15.25 -0.98 0.27
N ASP A 17 -14.60 -1.91 -0.44
CA ASP A 17 -13.55 -2.76 0.13
C ASP A 17 -12.37 -1.90 0.59
N THR A 18 -11.97 -0.94 -0.25
CA THR A 18 -10.92 0.02 0.09
C THR A 18 -11.23 0.79 1.39
N ILE A 19 -12.48 1.20 1.59
CA ILE A 19 -12.94 1.89 2.80
C ILE A 19 -12.82 0.98 4.04
N GLU A 20 -13.24 -0.29 3.95
CA GLU A 20 -13.11 -1.23 5.06
C GLU A 20 -11.64 -1.51 5.39
N CYS A 21 -10.80 -1.65 4.36
CA CYS A 21 -9.35 -1.74 4.54
C CYS A 21 -8.79 -0.51 5.27
N ILE A 22 -9.14 0.71 4.85
CA ILE A 22 -8.74 1.96 5.52
C ILE A 22 -9.19 1.99 6.99
N LYS A 23 -10.42 1.55 7.29
CA LYS A 23 -10.92 1.48 8.67
C LYS A 23 -10.09 0.54 9.54
N SER A 24 -9.76 -0.65 9.03
CA SER A 24 -8.88 -1.59 9.75
C SER A 24 -7.48 -1.02 9.96
N LEU A 25 -6.92 -0.35 8.94
CA LEU A 25 -5.61 0.29 9.02
C LEU A 25 -5.57 1.42 10.06
N LYS A 26 -6.65 2.19 10.20
CA LYS A 26 -6.78 3.23 11.24
C LYS A 26 -6.71 2.66 12.66
N ASN A 27 -6.97 1.36 12.86
CA ASN A 27 -6.90 0.69 14.15
C ASN A 27 -5.52 0.10 14.47
N LEU A 28 -4.52 0.30 13.60
CA LEU A 28 -3.15 -0.14 13.87
C LEU A 28 -2.57 0.57 15.11
N LYS A 29 -1.86 -0.18 15.95
CA LYS A 29 -1.11 0.39 17.09
C LYS A 29 0.21 1.03 16.67
N TYR A 30 0.71 0.68 15.49
CA TYR A 30 1.89 1.29 14.91
C TYR A 30 1.53 2.69 14.40
N ASN A 31 2.23 3.73 14.84
CA ASN A 31 1.78 5.12 14.61
C ASN A 31 2.48 5.86 13.46
N ASN A 32 3.64 5.38 12.99
CA ASN A 32 4.43 6.09 11.98
C ASN A 32 4.17 5.56 10.56
N TYR A 33 2.92 5.67 10.11
CA TYR A 33 2.55 5.24 8.77
C TYR A 33 1.68 6.25 8.04
N LYS A 34 1.65 6.13 6.71
CA LYS A 34 0.70 6.80 5.83
C LYS A 34 0.07 5.78 4.89
N ILE A 35 -1.16 6.05 4.48
CA ILE A 35 -1.89 5.25 3.49
C ILE A 35 -1.90 6.03 2.18
N ILE A 36 -1.44 5.42 1.10
CA ILE A 36 -1.56 5.92 -0.27
C ILE A 36 -2.62 5.07 -0.96
N ILE A 37 -3.70 5.71 -1.36
CA ILE A 37 -4.72 5.11 -2.21
C ILE A 37 -4.43 5.56 -3.63
N VAL A 38 -4.21 4.61 -4.54
CA VAL A 38 -4.07 4.88 -5.97
C VAL A 38 -5.36 4.45 -6.64
N ASP A 39 -6.21 5.40 -7.01
CA ASP A 39 -7.35 5.12 -7.87
C ASP A 39 -6.86 4.92 -9.31
N ASN A 40 -7.09 3.72 -9.84
CA ASN A 40 -6.54 3.28 -11.11
C ASN A 40 -7.53 3.54 -12.27
N ALA A 41 -8.02 4.78 -12.34
CA ALA A 41 -9.05 5.24 -13.27
C ALA A 41 -10.39 4.50 -13.11
N SER A 42 -10.92 4.50 -11.89
CA SER A 42 -12.26 3.96 -11.65
C SER A 42 -13.32 4.75 -12.41
N SER A 43 -14.36 4.06 -12.88
CA SER A 43 -15.51 4.61 -13.58
C SER A 43 -16.76 4.77 -12.69
N ASP A 44 -16.68 4.33 -11.44
CA ASP A 44 -17.75 4.44 -10.44
C ASP A 44 -17.54 5.66 -9.51
N ASN A 45 -18.26 5.70 -8.37
CA ASN A 45 -18.13 6.81 -7.41
C ASN A 45 -16.84 6.76 -6.57
N SER A 46 -15.86 5.91 -6.90
CA SER A 46 -14.68 5.67 -6.06
C SER A 46 -13.95 6.94 -5.66
N ILE A 47 -13.72 7.85 -6.62
CA ILE A 47 -13.01 9.10 -6.34
C ILE A 47 -13.73 9.92 -5.28
N ASN A 48 -15.05 10.07 -5.39
CA ASN A 48 -15.81 10.91 -4.45
C ASN A 48 -15.86 10.27 -3.06
N GLU A 49 -16.08 8.96 -2.98
CA GLU A 49 -16.16 8.23 -1.71
C GLU A 49 -14.81 8.19 -0.99
N LEU A 50 -13.73 7.89 -1.73
CA LEU A 50 -12.38 7.82 -1.16
C LEU A 50 -11.83 9.20 -0.78
N ASN A 51 -12.23 10.26 -1.48
CA ASN A 51 -11.80 11.62 -1.15
C ASN A 51 -12.27 12.06 0.24
N GLN A 52 -13.35 11.49 0.78
CA GLN A 52 -13.83 11.76 2.14
C GLN A 52 -12.86 11.26 3.23
N TYR A 53 -11.99 10.31 2.90
CA TYR A 53 -11.01 9.73 3.83
C TYR A 53 -9.64 10.41 3.77
N VAL A 54 -9.42 11.30 2.79
CA VAL A 54 -8.17 12.03 2.63
C VAL A 54 -7.90 12.88 3.87
N SER A 55 -6.67 12.80 4.37
CA SER A 55 -6.24 13.49 5.58
C SER A 55 -4.71 13.64 5.57
N LYS A 56 -4.14 14.18 6.66
CA LYS A 56 -2.67 14.29 6.79
C LYS A 56 -1.93 12.95 6.60
N ASN A 57 -2.57 11.83 6.94
CA ASN A 57 -1.98 10.49 6.87
C ASN A 57 -2.57 9.62 5.75
N ILE A 58 -3.54 10.12 4.98
CA ILE A 58 -4.21 9.38 3.90
C ILE A 58 -4.18 10.21 2.62
N ILE A 59 -3.48 9.72 1.61
CA ILE A 59 -3.24 10.38 0.33
C ILE A 59 -4.05 9.64 -0.74
N LEU A 60 -4.74 10.38 -1.60
CA LEU A 60 -5.40 9.84 -2.78
C LEU A 60 -4.67 10.33 -4.04
N LEU A 61 -4.12 9.39 -4.80
CA LEU A 61 -3.53 9.60 -6.13
C LEU A 61 -4.49 9.06 -7.19
N LYS A 62 -4.51 9.70 -8.36
CA LYS A 62 -5.37 9.30 -9.48
C LYS A 62 -4.49 8.94 -10.68
N SER A 63 -4.76 7.79 -11.28
CA SER A 63 -4.19 7.43 -12.58
C SER A 63 -5.15 7.88 -13.69
N ASP A 64 -4.60 8.37 -14.81
CA ASP A 64 -5.41 8.79 -15.97
C ASP A 64 -6.06 7.60 -16.69
N LYS A 65 -5.48 6.40 -16.55
CA LYS A 65 -5.98 5.16 -17.14
C LYS A 65 -5.69 3.98 -16.24
N ASN A 66 -6.46 2.90 -16.40
CA ASN A 66 -6.18 1.64 -15.72
C ASN A 66 -4.91 1.02 -16.32
N ILE A 67 -3.80 1.07 -15.58
CA ILE A 67 -2.50 0.50 -15.99
C ILE A 67 -2.19 -0.84 -15.30
N GLY A 68 -3.24 -1.52 -14.83
CA GLY A 68 -3.14 -2.75 -14.06
C GLY A 68 -2.56 -2.55 -12.65
N PHE A 69 -2.61 -3.62 -11.86
CA PHE A 69 -2.25 -3.60 -10.44
C PHE A 69 -0.79 -3.19 -10.21
N SER A 70 0.16 -3.75 -10.97
CA SER A 70 1.58 -3.38 -10.85
C SER A 70 1.83 -1.91 -11.21
N GLY A 71 1.14 -1.38 -12.23
CA GLY A 71 1.24 0.02 -12.62
C GLY A 71 0.72 0.95 -11.53
N GLY A 72 -0.45 0.64 -10.96
CA GLY A 72 -1.00 1.40 -9.82
C GLY A 72 -0.06 1.40 -8.62
N ASN A 73 0.52 0.24 -8.27
CA ASN A 73 1.51 0.16 -7.20
C ASN A 73 2.75 1.03 -7.49
N ASN A 74 3.24 1.04 -8.73
CA ASN A 74 4.40 1.84 -9.10
C ASN A 74 4.17 3.35 -8.91
N ILE A 75 2.96 3.86 -9.17
CA ILE A 75 2.59 5.26 -8.87
C ILE A 75 2.73 5.52 -7.36
N GLY A 76 2.16 4.65 -6.53
CA GLY A 76 2.25 4.78 -5.07
C GLY A 76 3.68 4.66 -4.55
N ILE A 77 4.47 3.74 -5.10
CA ILE A 77 5.88 3.53 -4.71
C ILE A 77 6.69 4.79 -5.00
N ARG A 78 6.51 5.40 -6.19
CA ARG A 78 7.21 6.65 -6.56
C ARG A 78 6.89 7.76 -5.56
N TYR A 79 5.61 7.98 -5.27
CA TYR A 79 5.18 8.98 -4.29
C TYR A 79 5.80 8.72 -2.92
N ALA A 80 5.76 7.47 -2.43
CA ALA A 80 6.31 7.09 -1.14
C ALA A 80 7.83 7.37 -1.05
N ILE A 81 8.58 7.01 -2.09
CA ILE A 81 10.03 7.26 -2.20
C ILE A 81 10.33 8.77 -2.14
N ASP A 82 9.64 9.56 -2.96
CA ASP A 82 9.83 11.01 -3.04
C ASP A 82 9.44 11.72 -1.74
N ASN A 83 8.63 11.06 -0.89
CA ASN A 83 8.19 11.55 0.41
C ASN A 83 8.89 10.85 1.60
N GLY A 84 10.07 10.26 1.38
CA GLY A 84 10.96 9.80 2.45
C GLY A 84 10.50 8.53 3.17
N ALA A 85 9.83 7.61 2.47
CA ALA A 85 9.53 6.29 3.02
C ALA A 85 10.81 5.57 3.51
N GLU A 86 10.75 4.87 4.64
CA GLU A 86 11.77 3.85 4.97
C GLU A 86 11.28 2.47 4.54
N TYR A 87 9.96 2.24 4.65
CA TYR A 87 9.28 1.01 4.25
C TYR A 87 8.09 1.32 3.36
N ILE A 88 7.84 0.42 2.42
CA ILE A 88 6.67 0.45 1.56
C ILE A 88 5.99 -0.91 1.64
N MET A 89 4.73 -0.92 2.02
CA MET A 89 3.87 -2.09 2.05
C MET A 89 2.92 -2.02 0.86
N LEU A 90 2.94 -3.02 0.00
CA LEU A 90 1.89 -3.22 -1.00
C LEU A 90 0.81 -4.09 -0.37
N LEU A 91 -0.38 -3.54 -0.19
CA LEU A 91 -1.52 -4.23 0.42
C LEU A 91 -2.70 -4.19 -0.54
N ASN A 92 -3.38 -5.32 -0.71
CA ASN A 92 -4.62 -5.31 -1.47
C ASN A 92 -5.68 -4.50 -0.71
N ASN A 93 -6.51 -3.79 -1.46
CA ASN A 93 -7.56 -2.95 -0.91
C ASN A 93 -8.75 -3.75 -0.34
N ASP A 94 -8.81 -5.07 -0.56
CA ASP A 94 -9.83 -6.00 -0.04
C ASP A 94 -9.40 -6.73 1.25
N THR A 95 -8.35 -6.24 1.92
CA THR A 95 -7.79 -6.88 3.12
C THR A 95 -8.17 -6.14 4.40
N GLU A 96 -8.59 -6.89 5.42
CA GLU A 96 -8.70 -6.43 6.80
C GLU A 96 -7.48 -6.89 7.61
N VAL A 97 -6.97 -6.03 8.49
CA VAL A 97 -5.77 -6.32 9.28
C VAL A 97 -5.98 -6.13 10.78
N GLU A 98 -5.27 -6.93 11.56
CA GLU A 98 -5.24 -6.86 13.02
C GLU A 98 -4.44 -5.65 13.53
N PRO A 99 -4.72 -5.10 14.74
CA PRO A 99 -4.04 -3.91 15.27
C PRO A 99 -2.51 -3.97 15.35
N ASN A 100 -1.93 -5.16 15.55
CA ASN A 100 -0.48 -5.35 15.62
C ASN A 100 0.17 -5.70 14.26
N PHE A 101 -0.61 -5.80 13.18
CA PHE A 101 -0.17 -6.31 11.89
C PHE A 101 1.08 -5.61 11.36
N LEU A 102 1.06 -4.28 11.28
CA LEU A 102 2.18 -3.52 10.72
C LEU A 102 3.45 -3.64 11.58
N GLU A 103 3.32 -3.70 12.90
CA GLU A 103 4.44 -3.92 13.80
C GLU A 103 5.11 -5.27 13.54
N TYR A 104 4.33 -6.34 13.39
CA TYR A 104 4.85 -7.67 13.07
C TYR A 104 5.54 -7.70 11.70
N MET A 105 4.95 -7.05 10.69
CA MET A 105 5.56 -6.99 9.35
C MET A 105 6.91 -6.26 9.36
N ILE A 106 7.01 -5.14 10.08
CA ILE A 106 8.27 -4.40 10.22
C ILE A 106 9.29 -5.22 11.00
N ASN A 107 8.89 -5.83 12.12
CA ASN A 107 9.80 -6.66 12.93
C ASN A 107 10.32 -7.87 12.13
N ALA A 108 9.48 -8.51 11.33
CA ALA A 108 9.89 -9.60 10.44
C ALA A 108 10.86 -9.14 9.35
N ALA A 109 10.64 -7.95 8.77
CA ALA A 109 11.55 -7.35 7.80
C ALA A 109 12.91 -6.94 8.41
N GLU A 110 12.96 -6.68 9.72
CA GLU A 110 14.21 -6.40 10.45
C GLU A 110 14.94 -7.65 10.93
N SER A 111 14.20 -8.70 11.30
CA SER A 111 14.79 -9.90 11.89
C SER A 111 15.44 -10.82 10.86
N ASP A 112 14.96 -10.81 9.61
CA ASP A 112 15.50 -11.65 8.54
C ASP A 112 15.99 -10.82 7.35
N LYS A 113 17.30 -10.85 7.09
CA LYS A 113 17.91 -10.23 5.89
C LYS A 113 17.44 -10.88 4.58
N LYS A 114 16.75 -12.03 4.61
CA LYS A 114 16.27 -12.81 3.46
C LYS A 114 14.76 -12.76 3.22
N CYS A 115 13.94 -12.28 4.17
CA CYS A 115 12.49 -12.13 3.94
C CYS A 115 12.23 -11.13 2.81
N PHE A 116 11.42 -11.52 1.82
CA PHE A 116 11.03 -10.81 0.58
C PHE A 116 11.17 -9.28 0.66
N LYS A 117 12.40 -8.83 0.48
CA LYS A 117 12.81 -7.43 0.49
C LYS A 117 13.22 -7.13 -0.93
N PHE A 118 12.30 -6.55 -1.70
CA PHE A 118 12.76 -5.85 -2.90
C PHE A 118 13.44 -4.57 -2.41
N ILE A 119 14.77 -4.62 -2.34
CA ILE A 119 15.59 -3.44 -2.07
C ILE A 119 15.59 -2.63 -3.36
N TYR A 120 14.75 -1.61 -3.46
CA TYR A 120 14.93 -0.60 -4.49
C TYR A 120 16.02 0.35 -4.01
N GLU A 121 17.28 -0.05 -4.20
CA GLU A 121 18.60 0.53 -3.81
C GLU A 121 18.76 1.09 -2.38
N GLN A 122 17.72 1.63 -1.73
CA GLN A 122 17.70 2.22 -0.38
C GLN A 122 16.41 1.91 0.40
N TYR A 123 15.32 1.46 -0.25
CA TYR A 123 13.99 1.30 0.38
C TYR A 123 13.62 -0.18 0.62
N LYS A 124 12.87 -0.46 1.70
CA LYS A 124 12.35 -1.79 2.03
C LYS A 124 10.92 -1.96 1.53
N ILE A 125 10.75 -2.68 0.42
CA ILE A 125 9.41 -2.98 -0.13
C ILE A 125 9.03 -4.42 0.20
N PHE A 126 7.86 -4.61 0.80
CA PHE A 126 7.25 -5.92 1.00
C PHE A 126 5.80 -5.92 0.52
N SER A 127 5.34 -7.06 0.02
CA SER A 127 3.99 -7.24 -0.51
C SER A 127 3.29 -8.33 0.30
N TYR A 128 2.09 -8.05 0.78
CA TYR A 128 1.25 -9.05 1.44
C TYR A 128 -0.02 -9.28 0.63
N LYS A 129 -0.28 -10.54 0.29
CA LYS A 129 -1.54 -11.01 -0.30
C LYS A 129 -1.96 -12.23 0.50
N TYR A 130 -3.24 -12.36 0.83
CA TYR A 130 -3.79 -13.64 1.25
C TYR A 130 -3.77 -14.57 0.03
N ILE A 131 -2.72 -15.38 -0.10
CA ILE A 131 -2.45 -16.17 -1.32
C ILE A 131 -3.16 -17.52 -1.22
N LYS A 132 -4.18 -17.74 -2.07
CA LYS A 132 -4.61 -19.10 -2.44
C LYS A 132 -4.03 -19.60 -3.76
N ASN A 133 -3.36 -18.77 -4.57
CA ASN A 133 -2.59 -19.22 -5.75
C ASN A 133 -1.60 -18.12 -6.22
N ASN A 134 -0.41 -18.57 -6.59
CA ASN A 134 0.82 -17.81 -6.85
C ASN A 134 0.72 -16.68 -7.89
N TYR A 135 1.69 -15.75 -7.78
CA TYR A 135 2.34 -14.87 -8.78
C TYR A 135 2.29 -13.37 -8.44
N PHE A 136 3.47 -12.82 -8.11
CA PHE A 136 3.80 -11.40 -8.20
C PHE A 136 5.01 -11.26 -9.13
N LYS A 137 4.87 -10.54 -10.23
CA LYS A 137 5.97 -10.21 -11.15
C LYS A 137 6.22 -8.70 -11.05
N LEU A 138 7.17 -8.31 -10.19
CA LEU A 138 7.73 -6.96 -10.16
C LEU A 138 8.76 -6.87 -11.28
N GLY A 139 8.31 -6.55 -12.49
CA GLY A 139 9.18 -6.28 -13.63
C GLY A 139 9.54 -4.80 -13.67
N PHE A 140 10.77 -4.46 -13.29
CA PHE A 140 11.48 -3.33 -13.91
C PHE A 140 12.26 -3.92 -15.09
N GLY A 141 11.81 -3.70 -16.31
CA GLY A 141 12.41 -4.36 -17.47
C GLY A 141 11.91 -3.83 -18.80
N LYS A 142 12.47 -2.66 -19.16
CA LYS A 142 12.40 -1.89 -20.42
C LYS A 142 11.03 -1.38 -20.87
#